data_AF-A0A929ZUB3-F1
#
_entry.id   AF-A0A929ZUB3-F1
#
_cell.length_a   1.000
_cell.length_b   1.000
_cell.length_c   1.000
_cell.angle_alpha   90.00
_cell.angle_beta   90.00
_cell.angle_gamma   90.00
#
_symmetry.space_group_name_H-M   'P 1'
#
loop_
_entity.id
_entity.type
_entity.pdbx_description
1 polymer ?
#
loop_
_entity_poly.entity_id
_entity_poly.type
_entity_poly.pdbx_seq_one_letter_code
_entity_poly.pdbx_strand_id
1 'polypeptide(L)' 'RTRTNNFAWSAEIGIQFYFSKFKLTPAIRGTFLINNELVQDNATTPNYWAGTMSSLKTNALMFVLKFE' A
#
# COMPACT_ATOMS: atom_id res chain seq x y z
N ARG A 1 -13.67 1.49 -9.92
CA ARG A 1 -12.85 0.33 -10.36
C ARG A 1 -11.37 0.71 -10.35
N THR A 2 -10.46 -0.22 -10.08
CA THR A 2 -9.01 0.03 -10.04
C THR A 2 -8.32 -0.43 -11.33
N ARG A 3 -7.20 0.21 -11.67
CA ARG A 3 -6.40 -0.10 -12.86
C ARG A 3 -5.67 -1.43 -12.64
N THR A 4 -5.62 -2.25 -13.68
CA THR A 4 -5.02 -3.61 -13.63
C THR A 4 -3.50 -3.59 -13.49
N ASN A 5 -2.83 -2.53 -13.97
CA ASN A 5 -1.37 -2.41 -13.91
C ASN A 5 -1.00 -1.17 -13.09
N ASN A 6 -0.62 -1.41 -11.83
CA ASN A 6 -0.24 -0.37 -10.87
C ASN A 6 1.19 -0.60 -10.39
N PHE A 7 1.93 0.50 -10.25
CA PHE A 7 3.27 0.54 -9.71
C PHE A 7 3.19 0.84 -8.20
N ALA A 8 3.54 -0.17 -7.41
CA ALA A 8 3.71 -0.04 -5.97
C ALA A 8 5.20 0.02 -5.61
N TRP A 9 5.53 0.89 -4.69
CA TRP A 9 6.85 0.90 -4.04
C TRP A 9 6.70 0.48 -2.58
N SER A 10 7.63 -0.35 -2.10
CA SER A 10 7.64 -0.81 -0.71
C SER A 10 8.96 -0.44 -0.06
N ALA A 11 8.88 0.01 1.19
CA ALA A 11 10.01 0.25 2.06
C ALA A 11 9.81 -0.47 3.38
N GLU A 12 10.89 -1.03 3.91
CA GLU A 12 10.89 -1.68 5.22
C GLU A 12 12.04 -1.13 6.05
N ILE A 13 11.74 -0.84 7.31
CA ILE A 13 12.72 -0.48 8.33
C ILE A 13 12.46 -1.33 9.56
N GLY A 14 13.52 -1.91 10.11
CA GLY A 14 13.44 -2.75 11.30
C GLY A 14 14.71 -2.66 12.13
N ILE A 15 14.57 -3.05 13.39
CA ILE A 15 15.67 -3.16 14.34
C ILE A 15 15.70 -4.58 14.90
N GLN A 16 16.89 -5.11 15.20
CA GLN A 16 17.05 -6.45 15.77
C GLN A 16 17.44 -6.33 17.24
N PHE A 17 16.62 -6.91 18.11
CA PHE A 17 16.91 -7.05 19.53
C PHE A 17 17.39 -8.47 19.83
N TYR A 18 18.54 -8.55 20.48
CA TYR A 18 19.13 -9.81 20.92
C TYR A 18 18.88 -9.98 22.41
N PHE A 19 18.10 -10.99 22.78
CA PHE A 19 17.92 -11.42 24.16
C PHE A 19 18.58 -12.78 24.38
N SER A 20 18.85 -13.12 25.65
CA SER A 20 19.52 -14.38 26.00
C SER A 20 18.75 -15.65 25.57
N LYS A 21 17.44 -15.54 25.33
CA LYS A 21 16.56 -16.68 25.03
C LYS A 21 15.91 -16.63 23.65
N PHE A 22 15.89 -15.47 22.99
CA PHE A 22 15.27 -15.27 21.69
C PHE A 22 15.78 -13.97 21.03
N LYS A 23 15.60 -13.88 19.73
CA LYS A 23 15.81 -12.67 18.94
C LYS A 23 14.44 -12.12 18.54
N LEU A 24 14.27 -10.82 18.69
CA LEU A 24 13.05 -10.11 18.34
C LEU A 24 13.38 -9.06 17.28
N THR A 25 12.76 -9.18 16.12
CA THR A 25 12.96 -8.25 15.00
C THR A 25 11.63 -7.58 14.65
N PRO A 26 11.26 -6.47 15.31
CA PRO A 26 10.16 -5.65 14.88
C PRO A 26 10.57 -4.88 13.62
N ALA A 27 9.68 -4.87 12.64
CA ALA A 27 9.83 -4.10 11.42
C ALA A 27 8.52 -3.40 11.05
N ILE A 28 8.64 -2.23 10.42
CA ILE A 28 7.54 -1.52 9.80
C ILE A 28 7.75 -1.60 8.30
N ARG A 29 6.78 -2.17 7.59
CA ARG A 29 6.75 -2.22 6.13
C ARG A 29 5.65 -1.30 5.63
N GLY A 30 6.02 -0.32 4.83
CA GLY A 30 5.09 0.51 4.07
C GLY A 30 5.06 0.09 2.61
N THR A 31 3.87 -0.05 2.04
CA THR A 31 3.66 -0.27 0.60
C THR A 31 2.73 0.82 0.08
N PHE A 32 3.18 1.58 -0.91
CA PHE A 32 2.50 2.76 -1.43
C PHE A 32 2.36 2.65 -2.94
N LEU A 33 1.16 2.88 -3.45
CA LEU A 33 0.90 2.91 -4.89
C LEU A 33 1.10 4.33 -5.40
N ILE A 34 2.03 4.49 -6.35
CA ILE A 34 2.50 5.79 -6.80
C ILE A 34 1.58 6.36 -7.88
N ASN A 35 1.06 5.48 -8.76
CA ASN A 35 0.20 5.89 -9.86
C ASN A 35 -1.26 6.07 -9.41
N ASN A 36 -2.03 6.85 -10.19
CA ASN A 36 -3.46 6.90 -10.01
C ASN A 36 -4.07 5.56 -10.43
N GLU A 37 -4.70 4.90 -9.47
CA GLU A 37 -5.35 3.61 -9.67
C GLU A 37 -6.78 3.76 -10.18
N LEU A 38 -7.36 4.96 -10.12
CA LEU A 38 -8.74 5.19 -10.55
C LEU A 38 -8.86 5.03 -12.07
N VAL A 39 -9.76 4.13 -12.49
CA VAL A 39 -10.13 4.07 -13.91
C VAL A 39 -11.36 4.94 -14.13
N GLN A 40 -11.19 5.94 -15.00
CA GLN A 40 -12.22 6.91 -15.35
C GLN A 40 -13.37 6.27 -16.14
N ASP A 41 -14.56 6.84 -16.01
CA ASP A 41 -15.75 6.46 -16.78
C ASP A 41 -15.63 6.91 -18.23
N ASN A 42 -16.43 6.27 -19.10
CA ASN A 42 -16.49 6.68 -20.50
C ASN A 42 -17.16 8.07 -20.58
N ALA A 43 -16.79 8.89 -21.56
CA ALA A 43 -17.31 10.24 -21.72
C ALA A 43 -18.84 10.28 -21.90
N THR A 44 -19.45 9.18 -22.37
CA THR A 44 -20.91 9.08 -22.61
C THR A 44 -21.71 8.60 -21.39
N THR A 45 -21.03 8.15 -20.32
CA THR A 45 -21.71 7.63 -19.13
C THR A 45 -22.07 8.75 -18.15
N PRO A 46 -23.28 8.72 -17.53
CA PRO A 46 -23.65 9.68 -16.49
C PRO A 46 -22.63 9.73 -15.33
N ASN A 47 -22.39 10.93 -14.78
CA ASN A 47 -21.40 11.18 -13.74
C ASN A 47 -21.85 10.70 -12.33
N TYR A 48 -22.17 9.42 -12.18
CA TYR A 48 -22.61 8.85 -10.90
C TYR A 48 -21.59 7.88 -10.28
N TRP A 49 -20.61 7.38 -11.03
CA TRP A 49 -19.67 6.36 -10.55
C TRP A 49 -18.31 6.94 -10.18
N ALA A 50 -17.40 7.09 -11.15
CA ALA A 50 -16.02 7.54 -10.93
C ALA A 50 -15.79 9.02 -11.26
N GLY A 51 -16.71 9.67 -11.98
CA GLY A 51 -16.50 11.04 -12.48
C GLY A 51 -16.50 12.15 -11.42
N THR A 52 -16.84 11.85 -10.16
CA THR A 52 -16.70 12.77 -9.02
C THR A 52 -15.33 12.64 -8.33
N MET A 53 -14.61 11.55 -8.58
CA MET A 53 -13.34 11.24 -7.93
C MET A 53 -12.17 11.60 -8.86
N SER A 54 -11.23 12.41 -8.38
CA SER A 54 -10.07 12.85 -9.18
C SER A 54 -8.94 11.81 -9.17
N SER A 55 -8.67 11.17 -8.02
CA SER A 55 -7.60 10.19 -7.90
C SER A 55 -7.86 9.15 -6.82
N LEU A 56 -7.37 7.93 -7.05
CA LEU A 56 -7.31 6.85 -6.06
C LEU A 56 -5.85 6.43 -5.88
N LYS A 57 -5.39 6.39 -4.63
CA LYS A 57 -4.05 5.91 -4.25
C LYS A 57 -4.16 5.04 -3.01
N THR A 58 -3.80 3.77 -3.13
CA THR A 58 -3.78 2.83 -2.02
C THR A 58 -2.44 2.91 -1.28
N ASN A 59 -2.52 3.01 0.05
CA ASN A 59 -1.37 3.05 0.94
C ASN A 59 -1.58 2.02 2.04
N ALA A 60 -0.58 1.17 2.29
CA ALA A 60 -0.62 0.15 3.31
C ALA A 60 0.58 0.29 4.24
N LEU A 61 0.34 0.18 5.54
CA LEU A 61 1.35 0.14 6.58
C LEU A 61 1.15 -1.15 7.37
N MET A 62 2.21 -1.92 7.50
CA MET A 62 2.20 -3.22 8.15
C MET A 62 3.27 -3.26 9.24
N PHE A 63 2.86 -3.70 10.43
CA PHE A 63 3.76 -3.96 11.54
C PHE A 63 4.07 -5.45 11.57
N VAL A 64 5.36 -5.79 11.44
CA VAL A 64 5.85 -7.16 11.35
C VAL A 64 6.65 -7.49 12.61
N LEU A 65 6.28 -8.59 13.26
CA LEU A 65 7.00 -9.14 14.41
C LEU A 65 7.59 -10.49 14.01
N LYS A 66 8.92 -10.58 13.97
CA LYS A 66 9.64 -11.85 13.81
C LYS A 66 10.27 -12.27 15.14
N PHE A 67 10.06 -13.54 15.52
CA PHE A 67 10.66 -14.19 16.68
C PHE A 67 11.52 -15.36 16.21
N GLU A 68 12.75 -15.45 16.70
CA GLU A 68 13.71 -16.53 16.43
C GLU A 68 14.42 -16.99 17.71
#